data_AF-A0A1X1D167-F1
#
_entry.id   AF-A0A1X1D167-F1
#
_cell.length_a   1.000
_cell.length_b   1.000
_cell.length_c   1.000
_cell.angle_alpha   90.00
_cell.angle_beta   90.00
_cell.angle_gamma   90.00
#
_symmetry.space_group_name_H-M   'P 1'
#
loop_
_entity.id
_entity.type
_entity.pdbx_description
1 polymer ?
#
loop_
_entity_poly.entity_id
_entity_poly.type
_entity_poly.pdbx_seq_one_letter_code
_entity_poly.pdbx_strand_id
1 'polypeptide(L)'
;METLHAILAEMKTALEELDAIMVAEVNQLSRTQINPVALQVLTDSKSRLLATLQHYDEQRLQQETRLATAAPYPHQVRLFVIWQQIAERVRRTQALNAEVDVQLQGHLRKTQQVQKVVERVGGQHRLYGPSGESRQEPGGGKYDISV
;
A
#
# COMPACT_ATOMS: atom_id res chain seq x y z
N MET A 1 16.16 32.06 12.64
CA MET A 1 15.70 31.34 13.85
C MET A 1 14.20 31.07 13.83
N GLU A 2 13.35 32.07 13.54
CA GLU A 2 11.90 31.84 13.36
C GLU A 2 11.56 31.04 12.10
N THR A 3 12.32 31.23 11.03
CA THR A 3 12.18 30.47 9.77
C THR A 3 12.34 28.97 9.94
N LEU A 4 13.34 28.54 10.73
CA LEU A 4 13.59 27.12 11.01
C LEU A 4 12.48 26.50 11.88
N HIS A 5 11.98 27.24 12.89
CA HIS A 5 10.85 26.80 13.69
C HIS A 5 9.57 26.66 12.85
N ALA A 6 9.29 27.62 11.97
CA ALA A 6 8.16 27.55 11.05
C ALA A 6 8.26 26.33 10.12
N ILE A 7 9.43 26.09 9.51
CA ILE A 7 9.66 24.92 8.64
C ILE A 7 9.45 23.61 9.42
N LEU A 8 9.96 23.50 10.64
CA LEU A 8 9.78 22.30 11.47
C LEU A 8 8.34 22.12 11.94
N ALA A 9 7.61 23.21 12.18
CA ALA A 9 6.19 23.16 12.52
C ALA A 9 5.36 22.67 11.32
N GLU A 10 5.60 23.21 10.13
CA GLU A 10 4.96 22.76 8.88
C GLU A 10 5.28 21.29 8.58
N MET A 11 6.55 20.89 8.75
CA MET A 11 6.99 19.50 8.61
C MET A 11 6.29 18.57 9.60
N LYS A 12 6.07 19.02 10.85
CA LYS A 12 5.30 18.27 11.86
C LYS A 12 3.84 18.11 11.44
N THR A 13 3.20 19.17 10.93
CA THR A 13 1.81 19.12 10.43
C THR A 13 1.69 18.16 9.25
N ALA A 14 2.60 18.23 8.27
CA ALA A 14 2.63 17.32 7.13
C ALA A 14 2.82 15.85 7.55
N LEU A 15 3.64 15.60 8.58
CA LEU A 15 3.81 14.25 9.15
C LEU A 15 2.56 13.76 9.90
N GLU A 16 1.81 14.65 10.56
CA GLU A 16 0.54 14.31 11.21
C GLU A 16 -0.52 13.91 10.17
N GLU A 17 -0.60 14.64 9.06
CA GLU A 17 -1.45 14.27 7.92
C GLU A 17 -1.02 12.93 7.30
N LEU A 18 0.29 12.70 7.16
CA LEU A 18 0.82 11.45 6.63
C LEU A 18 0.49 10.25 7.52
N ASP A 19 0.60 10.38 8.85
CA ASP A 19 0.24 9.34 9.82
C ASP A 19 -1.26 8.99 9.72
N ALA A 20 -2.13 10.00 9.58
CA ALA A 20 -3.56 9.79 9.40
C ALA A 20 -3.87 9.02 8.09
N ILE A 21 -3.21 9.37 6.98
CA ILE A 21 -3.35 8.68 5.69
C ILE A 21 -2.83 7.24 5.78
N MET A 22 -1.69 7.02 6.44
CA MET A 22 -1.13 5.68 6.66
C MET A 22 -2.06 4.78 7.46
N VAL A 23 -2.69 5.31 8.52
CA VAL A 23 -3.70 4.58 9.29
C VAL A 23 -4.94 4.29 8.43
N ALA A 24 -5.37 5.21 7.57
CA ALA A 24 -6.47 4.97 6.65
C ALA A 24 -6.13 3.88 5.62
N GLU A 25 -4.88 3.85 5.11
CA GLU A 25 -4.37 2.84 4.18
C GLU A 25 -4.37 1.44 4.80
N VAL A 26 -3.83 1.29 6.02
CA VAL A 26 -3.87 0.02 6.78
C VAL A 26 -5.31 -0.43 7.03
N ASN A 27 -6.19 0.50 7.43
CA ASN A 27 -7.61 0.19 7.67
C ASN A 27 -8.37 -0.20 6.40
N GLN A 28 -7.91 0.25 5.23
CA GLN A 28 -8.52 -0.14 3.97
C GLN A 28 -8.04 -1.52 3.51
N LEU A 29 -6.79 -1.87 3.78
CA LEU A 29 -6.21 -3.17 3.46
C LEU A 29 -6.64 -4.28 4.43
N SER A 30 -7.02 -3.92 5.66
CA SER A 30 -7.59 -4.84 6.65
C SER A 30 -9.03 -5.24 6.35
N ARG A 31 -9.72 -4.54 5.43
CA ARG A 31 -11.08 -4.89 5.00
C ARG A 31 -11.08 -6.17 4.15
N THR A 32 -12.19 -6.89 4.21
CA THR A 32 -12.42 -8.13 3.42
C THR A 32 -12.48 -7.88 1.92
N GLN A 33 -12.86 -6.68 1.49
CA GLN A 33 -12.87 -6.25 0.09
C GLN A 33 -12.10 -4.94 -0.07
N ILE A 34 -11.00 -5.00 -0.81
CA ILE A 34 -10.16 -3.84 -1.10
C ILE A 34 -10.86 -2.99 -2.16
N ASN A 35 -11.05 -1.70 -1.87
CA ASN A 35 -11.46 -0.74 -2.89
C ASN A 35 -10.20 -0.22 -3.63
N PRO A 36 -9.95 -0.59 -4.89
CA PRO A 36 -8.73 -0.19 -5.59
C PRO A 36 -8.66 1.32 -5.83
N VAL A 37 -9.81 1.99 -6.05
CA VAL A 37 -9.88 3.43 -6.32
C VAL A 37 -9.51 4.23 -5.07
N ALA A 38 -10.08 3.87 -3.92
CA ALA A 38 -9.74 4.54 -2.67
C ALA A 38 -8.27 4.29 -2.27
N LEU A 39 -7.72 3.11 -2.58
CA LEU A 39 -6.31 2.81 -2.28
C LEU A 39 -5.40 3.68 -3.15
N GLN A 40 -5.73 3.83 -4.44
CA GLN A 40 -4.98 4.68 -5.35
C GLN A 40 -4.98 6.15 -4.89
N VAL A 41 -6.14 6.70 -4.49
CA VAL A 41 -6.22 8.09 -3.99
C VAL A 41 -5.39 8.29 -2.72
N LEU A 42 -5.38 7.30 -1.81
CA LEU A 42 -4.53 7.35 -0.61
C LEU A 42 -3.03 7.29 -0.97
N THR A 43 -2.64 6.42 -1.89
CA THR A 43 -1.25 6.32 -2.38
C THR A 43 -0.78 7.59 -3.09
N ASP A 44 -1.64 8.21 -3.89
CA ASP A 44 -1.33 9.48 -4.57
C ASP A 44 -1.15 10.61 -3.54
N SER A 45 -2.02 10.67 -2.53
CA SER A 45 -1.95 11.65 -1.45
C SER A 45 -0.68 11.46 -0.59
N LYS A 46 -0.33 10.21 -0.28
CA LYS A 46 0.93 9.84 0.38
C LYS A 46 2.15 10.28 -0.43
N SER A 47 2.15 10.03 -1.73
CA SER A 47 3.26 10.42 -2.62
C SER A 47 3.44 11.94 -2.66
N ARG A 48 2.33 12.69 -2.71
CA ARG A 48 2.35 14.16 -2.64
C ARG A 48 2.92 14.66 -1.31
N LEU A 49 2.46 14.13 -0.18
CA LEU A 49 2.95 14.52 1.15
C LEU A 49 4.43 14.17 1.34
N LEU A 50 4.88 13.01 0.84
CA LEU A 50 6.29 12.64 0.87
C LEU A 50 7.16 13.61 0.06
N ALA A 51 6.69 14.05 -1.11
CA ALA A 51 7.39 15.07 -1.90
C ALA A 51 7.44 16.41 -1.16
N THR A 52 6.35 16.81 -0.50
CA THR A 52 6.32 18.01 0.34
C THR A 52 7.25 17.89 1.54
N LEU A 53 7.30 16.72 2.19
CA LEU A 53 8.20 16.44 3.31
C LEU A 53 9.67 16.52 2.88
N GLN A 54 10.00 15.95 1.72
CA GLN A 54 11.34 16.05 1.15
C GLN A 54 11.73 17.51 0.89
N HIS A 55 10.80 18.32 0.37
CA HIS A 55 11.04 19.74 0.17
C HIS A 55 11.35 20.47 1.49
N TYR A 56 10.61 20.19 2.56
CA TYR A 56 10.89 20.76 3.87
C TYR A 56 12.23 20.28 4.45
N ASP A 57 12.61 19.03 4.21
CA ASP A 57 13.90 18.51 4.65
C ASP A 57 15.08 19.16 3.92
N GLU A 58 14.94 19.38 2.60
CA GLU A 58 15.92 20.14 1.81
C GLU A 58 16.02 21.60 2.30
N GLN A 59 14.88 22.25 2.57
CA GLN A 59 14.87 23.59 3.15
C GLN A 59 15.54 23.62 4.53
N ARG A 60 15.28 22.62 5.37
CA ARG A 60 15.96 22.46 6.67
C ARG A 60 17.46 22.36 6.48
N LEU A 61 17.95 21.49 5.60
CA LEU A 61 19.38 21.29 5.35
C LEU A 61 20.07 22.58 4.84
N GLN A 62 19.39 23.35 3.98
CA GLN A 62 19.88 24.64 3.52
C GLN A 62 19.98 25.66 4.66
N GLN A 63 18.99 25.70 5.55
CA GLN A 63 19.01 26.59 6.72
C GLN A 63 20.05 26.14 7.75
N GLU A 64 20.22 24.84 7.98
CA GLU A 64 21.28 24.26 8.82
C GLU A 64 22.67 24.64 8.32
N THR A 65 22.89 24.53 7.01
CA THR A 65 24.16 24.92 6.36
C THR A 65 24.42 26.41 6.51
N ARG A 66 23.38 27.26 6.34
CA ARG A 66 23.50 28.71 6.53
C ARG A 66 23.78 29.13 7.97
N LEU A 67 23.23 28.40 8.94
CA LEU A 67 23.36 28.68 10.37
C LEU A 67 24.54 27.94 11.02
N ALA A 68 25.26 27.11 10.25
CA ALA A 68 26.34 26.23 10.74
C ALA A 68 25.93 25.38 11.96
N THR A 69 24.66 24.97 12.01
CA THR A 69 24.08 24.19 13.10
C THR A 69 23.51 22.90 12.55
N ALA A 70 23.84 21.77 13.18
CA ALA A 70 23.31 20.46 12.80
C ALA A 70 22.31 19.94 13.83
N ALA A 71 21.26 19.23 13.37
CA ALA A 71 20.44 18.37 14.22
C ALA A 71 21.38 17.36 14.92
N PRO A 72 21.25 17.10 16.24
CA PRO A 72 20.07 17.26 17.10
C PRO A 72 19.96 18.61 17.85
N TYR A 73 20.50 19.72 17.33
CA TYR A 73 20.35 21.06 17.94
C TYR A 73 20.54 21.11 19.47
N PRO A 74 21.66 20.59 20.01
CA PRO A 74 21.85 20.44 21.46
C PRO A 74 21.79 21.78 22.23
N HIS A 75 22.01 22.90 21.54
CA HIS A 75 21.95 24.24 22.13
C HIS A 75 20.54 24.84 22.15
N GLN A 76 19.56 24.20 21.50
CA GLN A 76 18.20 24.74 21.34
C GLN A 76 17.14 23.71 21.71
N VAL A 77 16.77 23.68 23.00
CA VAL A 77 15.84 22.69 23.58
C VAL A 77 14.50 22.63 22.83
N ARG A 78 13.94 23.76 22.39
CA ARG A 78 12.67 23.78 21.62
C ARG A 78 12.78 23.07 20.27
N LEU A 79 13.87 23.27 19.54
CA LEU A 79 14.12 22.59 18.26
C LEU A 79 14.38 21.11 18.46
N PHE A 80 15.12 20.74 19.52
CA PHE A 80 15.37 19.35 19.87
C PHE A 80 14.09 18.57 20.16
N VAL A 81 13.16 19.15 20.92
CA VAL A 81 11.86 18.51 21.22
C VAL A 81 11.05 18.28 19.94
N ILE A 82 10.98 19.28 19.05
CA ILE A 82 10.25 19.14 17.78
C ILE A 82 10.93 18.08 16.89
N TRP A 83 12.26 18.08 16.82
CA TRP A 83 13.01 17.09 16.06
C TRP A 83 12.80 15.66 16.57
N GLN A 84 12.78 15.46 17.89
CA GLN A 84 12.46 14.16 18.48
C GLN A 84 11.06 13.68 18.09
N GLN A 85 10.05 14.56 18.15
CA GLN A 85 8.69 14.22 17.74
C GLN A 85 8.60 13.85 16.25
N ILE A 86 9.29 14.60 15.38
CA ILE A 86 9.37 14.30 13.96
C ILE A 86 10.04 12.93 13.75
N ALA A 87 11.18 12.68 14.38
CA ALA A 87 11.91 11.42 14.24
C ALA A 87 11.09 10.20 14.73
N GLU A 88 10.36 10.35 15.84
CA GLU A 88 9.45 9.33 16.34
C GLU A 88 8.30 9.05 15.35
N ARG A 89 7.68 10.11 14.81
CA ARG A 89 6.62 9.99 13.81
C ARG A 89 7.12 9.31 12.54
N VAL A 90 8.28 9.69 12.03
CA VAL A 90 8.89 9.05 10.85
C VAL A 90 9.11 7.55 11.09
N ARG A 91 9.62 7.15 12.26
CA ARG A 91 9.76 5.73 12.61
C ARG A 91 8.41 5.00 12.64
N ARG A 92 7.37 5.62 13.20
CA ARG A 92 6.01 5.06 13.23
C ARG A 92 5.45 4.89 11.81
N THR A 93 5.56 5.92 10.97
CA THR A 93 5.14 5.88 9.56
C THR A 93 5.89 4.79 8.80
N GLN A 94 7.20 4.62 9.04
CA GLN A 94 7.98 3.55 8.43
C GLN A 94 7.51 2.15 8.86
N ALA A 95 7.15 1.97 10.13
CA ALA A 95 6.60 0.71 10.63
C ALA A 95 5.23 0.40 10.01
N LEU A 96 4.33 1.38 9.92
CA LEU A 96 3.03 1.24 9.25
C LEU A 96 3.21 0.90 7.76
N ASN A 97 4.18 1.51 7.08
CA ASN A 97 4.47 1.21 5.69
C ASN A 97 4.97 -0.22 5.47
N ALA A 98 5.78 -0.75 6.40
CA ALA A 98 6.18 -2.16 6.36
C ALA A 98 4.98 -3.10 6.56
N GLU A 99 4.03 -2.75 7.43
CA GLU A 99 2.80 -3.52 7.62
C GLU A 99 1.90 -3.53 6.37
N VAL A 100 1.73 -2.37 5.74
CA VAL A 100 1.00 -2.22 4.47
C VAL A 100 1.58 -3.14 3.39
N ASP A 101 2.91 -3.17 3.24
CA ASP A 101 3.58 -4.03 2.25
C ASP A 101 3.31 -5.52 2.51
N VAL A 102 3.41 -5.97 3.76
CA VAL A 102 3.11 -7.36 4.15
C VAL A 102 1.66 -7.73 3.82
N GLN A 103 0.70 -6.85 4.13
CA GLN A 103 -0.72 -7.09 3.84
C GLN A 103 -0.99 -7.14 2.33
N LEU A 104 -0.44 -6.21 1.56
CA LEU A 104 -0.55 -6.18 0.09
C LEU A 104 0.00 -7.45 -0.55
N GLN A 105 1.18 -7.91 -0.13
CA GLN A 105 1.76 -9.16 -0.61
C GLN A 105 0.88 -10.38 -0.27
N GLY A 106 0.27 -10.39 0.93
CA GLY A 106 -0.69 -11.41 1.33
C GLY A 106 -1.91 -11.46 0.42
N HIS A 107 -2.49 -10.30 0.10
CA HIS A 107 -3.62 -10.18 -0.83
C HIS A 107 -3.24 -10.60 -2.25
N LEU A 108 -2.08 -10.19 -2.74
CA LEU A 108 -1.58 -10.58 -4.07
C LEU A 108 -1.43 -12.10 -4.18
N ARG A 109 -0.86 -12.76 -3.17
CA ARG A 109 -0.73 -14.23 -3.12
C ARG A 109 -2.09 -14.93 -3.14
N LYS A 110 -3.06 -14.44 -2.36
CA LYS A 110 -4.44 -14.98 -2.33
C LYS A 110 -5.11 -14.83 -3.70
N THR A 111 -5.01 -13.66 -4.33
CA THR A 111 -5.57 -13.43 -5.67
C THR A 111 -4.93 -14.34 -6.73
N GLN A 112 -3.61 -14.50 -6.71
CA GLN A 112 -2.91 -15.45 -7.60
C GLN A 112 -3.35 -16.91 -7.36
N GLN A 113 -3.59 -17.30 -6.11
CA GLN A 113 -4.09 -18.64 -5.79
C GLN A 113 -5.52 -18.85 -6.28
N VAL A 114 -6.40 -17.87 -6.07
CA VAL A 114 -7.78 -17.90 -6.60
C VAL A 114 -7.75 -17.96 -8.13
N GLN A 115 -6.91 -17.16 -8.78
CA GLN A 115 -6.75 -17.20 -10.24
C GLN A 115 -6.30 -18.59 -10.71
N LYS A 116 -5.30 -19.21 -10.07
CA LYS A 116 -4.86 -20.58 -10.39
C LYS A 116 -5.95 -21.63 -10.18
N VAL A 117 -6.81 -21.46 -9.17
CA VAL A 117 -7.95 -22.35 -8.91
C VAL A 117 -9.04 -22.13 -9.96
N VAL A 118 -9.36 -20.88 -10.29
CA VAL A 118 -10.32 -20.52 -11.34
C VAL A 118 -9.84 -20.99 -12.72
N GLU A 119 -8.55 -20.92 -13.03
CA GLU A 119 -7.97 -21.48 -14.26
C GLU A 119 -8.07 -23.01 -14.29
N ARG A 120 -7.79 -23.70 -13.18
CA ARG A 120 -7.97 -25.16 -13.09
C ARG A 120 -9.43 -25.59 -13.21
N VAL A 121 -10.34 -24.87 -12.55
CA VAL A 121 -11.78 -25.18 -12.56
C VAL A 121 -12.41 -24.76 -13.89
N GLY A 122 -12.04 -23.62 -14.47
CA GLY A 122 -12.47 -23.16 -15.78
C GLY A 122 -11.95 -24.04 -16.93
N GLY A 123 -10.79 -24.67 -16.76
CA GLY A 123 -10.27 -25.70 -17.66
C GLY A 123 -11.00 -27.05 -17.54
N GLN A 124 -11.47 -27.40 -16.34
CA GLN A 124 -12.15 -28.69 -16.07
C GLN A 124 -13.68 -28.62 -16.19
N HIS A 125 -14.30 -27.44 -16.16
CA HIS A 125 -15.75 -27.26 -16.30
C HIS A 125 -16.20 -26.95 -17.74
N ARG A 126 -15.44 -27.44 -18.74
CA ARG A 126 -15.98 -27.67 -20.10
C ARG A 126 -16.70 -29.02 -20.14
N LEU A 127 -17.67 -29.21 -19.26
CA LEU A 127 -18.63 -30.33 -19.33
C LEU A 127 -19.75 -30.05 -20.33
N TYR A 128 -19.90 -28.80 -20.76
CA TYR A 128 -20.80 -28.40 -21.84
C TYR A 128 -20.06 -27.49 -22.81
N GLY A 129 -19.99 -27.91 -24.08
CA GLY A 129 -19.54 -27.04 -25.16
C GLY A 129 -20.52 -25.87 -25.38
N PRO A 130 -20.11 -24.79 -26.04
CA PRO A 130 -20.97 -23.63 -26.34
C PRO A 130 -22.19 -23.98 -27.22
N SER A 131 -22.28 -25.19 -27.75
CA SER A 131 -23.43 -25.72 -28.51
C SER A 131 -24.35 -26.64 -27.71
N GLY A 132 -24.11 -26.88 -26.41
CA GLY A 132 -25.01 -27.70 -25.58
C GLY A 132 -25.07 -29.19 -25.92
N GLU A 133 -24.07 -29.75 -26.60
CA GLU A 133 -24.04 -31.18 -26.91
C GLU A 133 -23.34 -31.95 -25.80
N SER A 134 -24.10 -32.78 -25.07
CA SER A 134 -23.55 -33.84 -24.24
C SER A 134 -22.79 -34.82 -25.13
N ARG A 135 -21.53 -35.11 -24.80
CA ARG A 135 -20.72 -36.14 -25.46
C ARG A 135 -21.48 -37.46 -25.46
N GLN A 136 -22.12 -37.79 -26.58
CA GLN A 136 -22.55 -39.16 -26.84
C GLN A 136 -21.29 -40.02 -26.90
N GLU A 137 -21.22 -41.01 -26.03
CA GLU A 137 -20.18 -42.03 -26.08
C GLU A 137 -20.19 -42.73 -27.45
N PRO A 138 -19.05 -42.87 -28.14
CA PRO A 138 -18.95 -43.77 -29.28
C PRO A 138 -18.77 -45.19 -28.71
N GLY A 139 -19.88 -45.84 -28.34
CA GLY A 139 -19.82 -47.12 -27.63
C GLY A 139 -21.12 -47.90 -27.69
N GLY A 140 -21.55 -48.30 -28.88
CA GLY A 140 -22.73 -49.12 -29.07
C GLY A 140 -22.56 -50.04 -30.27
N GLY A 141 -21.79 -51.11 -30.09
CA GLY A 141 -21.72 -52.19 -31.07
C GLY A 141 -23.12 -52.69 -31.40
N LYS A 142 -23.42 -52.78 -32.70
CA LYS A 142 -24.56 -53.54 -33.20
C LYS A 142 -24.38 -54.98 -32.74
N TYR A 143 -25.08 -55.37 -31.68
CA TYR A 143 -25.34 -56.77 -31.39
C TYR A 143 -26.50 -57.21 -32.27
N ASP A 144 -26.19 -58.15 -33.14
CA ASP A 144 -27.10 -58.95 -33.92
C ASP A 144 -28.04 -59.70 -32.95
N ILE A 145 -29.36 -59.53 -33.11
CA ILE A 145 -30.37 -60.47 -32.62
C ILE A 145 -31.41 -60.68 -33.72
N SER A 146 -31.41 -61.90 -34.27
CA SER A 146 -32.32 -62.38 -35.32
C SER A 146 -33.70 -62.74 -34.78
N VAL A 147 -34.74 -62.58 -35.61
CA VAL A 147 -35.90 -63.48 -35.73
C VAL A 147 -36.26 -63.61 -37.21
#